data_AF-A0A917C468-F1
#
_entry.id   AF-A0A917C468-F1
#
_cell.length_a   1.000
_cell.length_b   1.000
_cell.length_c   1.000
_cell.angle_alpha   90.00
_cell.angle_beta   90.00
_cell.angle_gamma   90.00
#
_symmetry.space_group_name_H-M   'P 1'
#
loop_
_entity.id
_entity.type
_entity.pdbx_description
1 polymer ?
#
loop_
_entity_poly.entity_id
_entity_poly.type
_entity_poly.pdbx_seq_one_letter_code
_entity_poly.pdbx_strand_id
1 'polypeptide(L)'
;MGANRYRDPDKDLPADFEERREENYKALKHPLDAEAFITTLKQAMSEGLEKLNAGMPKNPKVALQKKRAVGSEFHLWSPKRSR
;
A
#
# COMPACT_ATOMS: atom_id res chain seq x y z
N MET A 1 -28.41 5.79 6.51
CA MET A 1 -27.29 5.70 7.49
C MET A 1 -26.08 6.33 6.84
N GLY A 2 -25.53 7.41 7.36
CA GLY A 2 -24.36 7.96 6.69
C GLY A 2 -23.59 9.07 7.40
N ALA A 3 -24.03 9.69 8.49
CA ALA A 3 -23.24 10.73 9.16
C ALA A 3 -22.45 10.23 10.40
N ASN A 4 -21.95 8.98 10.41
CA ASN A 4 -20.50 8.72 10.47
C ASN A 4 -19.62 9.39 9.38
N ARG A 5 -20.19 10.08 8.38
CA ARG A 5 -19.48 10.63 7.20
C ARG A 5 -18.38 11.63 7.50
N TYR A 6 -18.46 12.46 8.54
CA TYR A 6 -17.34 13.32 8.96
C TYR A 6 -17.38 13.44 10.49
N ARG A 7 -16.50 12.68 11.15
CA ARG A 7 -16.11 12.89 12.54
C ARG A 7 -15.51 14.31 12.66
N ASP A 8 -15.93 15.05 13.66
CA ASP A 8 -15.32 16.34 13.98
C ASP A 8 -14.26 16.06 15.03
N PRO A 9 -12.96 16.10 14.68
CA PRO A 9 -11.90 15.73 15.61
C PRO A 9 -11.95 16.55 16.90
N ASP A 10 -12.44 17.79 16.85
CA ASP A 10 -12.59 18.62 18.05
C ASP A 10 -13.71 18.14 18.98
N LYS A 11 -14.73 17.44 18.46
CA LYS A 11 -15.85 16.89 19.24
C LYS A 11 -15.68 15.42 19.61
N ASP A 12 -14.92 14.68 18.81
CA ASP A 12 -14.68 13.25 19.01
C ASP A 12 -13.48 12.97 19.93
N LEU A 13 -12.61 13.97 20.11
CA LEU A 13 -11.51 13.88 21.05
C LEU A 13 -12.03 14.11 22.48
N PRO A 14 -11.82 13.16 23.41
CA PRO A 14 -12.12 13.39 24.82
C PRO A 14 -11.39 14.64 25.34
N ALA A 15 -12.04 15.45 26.17
CA ALA A 15 -11.45 16.68 26.69
C ALA A 15 -10.18 16.44 27.53
N ASP A 16 -10.05 15.24 28.12
CA ASP A 16 -8.90 14.76 28.88
C ASP A 16 -7.84 14.04 28.01
N PHE A 17 -7.99 14.05 26.68
CA PHE A 17 -7.12 13.28 25.79
C PHE A 17 -5.65 13.69 25.92
N GLU A 18 -5.35 14.98 25.98
CA GLU A 18 -3.97 15.46 26.12
C GLU A 18 -3.39 15.11 27.49
N GLU A 19 -4.19 15.17 28.55
CA GLU A 19 -3.77 14.76 29.90
C GLU A 19 -3.45 13.26 29.96
N ARG A 20 -4.15 12.46 29.15
CA ARG A 20 -4.01 11.00 29.10
C ARG A 20 -3.31 10.51 27.84
N ARG A 21 -2.63 11.39 27.11
CA ARG A 21 -2.01 11.07 25.81
C ARG A 21 -1.10 9.85 25.93
N GLU A 22 -0.25 9.80 26.94
CA GLU A 22 0.62 8.65 27.17
C GLU A 22 -0.13 7.33 27.40
N GLU A 23 -1.16 7.35 28.25
CA GLU A 23 -1.96 6.17 28.55
C GLU A 23 -2.71 5.67 27.32
N ASN A 24 -3.32 6.59 26.57
CA ASN A 24 -4.06 6.30 25.34
C ASN A 24 -3.15 5.65 24.29
N TYR A 25 -1.96 6.21 24.06
CA TYR A 25 -1.00 5.65 23.09
C TYR A 25 -0.39 4.33 23.57
N LYS A 26 -0.09 4.18 24.86
CA LYS A 26 0.37 2.89 25.45
C LYS A 26 -0.69 1.79 25.29
N ALA A 27 -1.96 2.09 25.52
CA ALA A 27 -3.06 1.13 25.35
C ALA A 27 -3.19 0.63 23.90
N LEU A 28 -2.96 1.53 22.92
CA LEU A 28 -2.94 1.18 21.50
C LEU A 28 -1.62 0.57 21.02
N LYS A 29 -0.60 0.48 21.89
CA LYS A 29 0.78 0.07 21.54
C LYS A 29 1.39 0.93 20.42
N HIS A 30 1.03 2.22 20.39
CA HIS A 30 1.60 3.18 19.46
C HIS A 30 2.63 4.07 20.16
N PRO A 31 3.70 4.49 19.47
CA PRO A 31 4.65 5.44 20.02
C PRO A 31 4.02 6.85 20.10
N LEU A 32 4.45 7.62 21.09
CA LEU A 32 4.07 9.03 21.21
C LEU A 32 4.68 9.89 20.09
N ASP A 33 5.84 9.48 19.60
CA ASP A 33 6.54 10.12 18.49
C ASP A 33 5.99 9.60 17.16
N ALA A 34 5.28 10.48 16.45
CA ALA A 34 4.72 10.19 15.14
C ALA A 34 5.80 9.92 14.08
N GLU A 35 6.94 10.62 14.15
CA GLU A 35 8.04 10.43 13.19
C GLU A 35 8.71 9.08 13.38
N ALA A 36 8.89 8.65 14.63
CA ALA A 36 9.38 7.31 14.95
C ALA A 36 8.45 6.21 14.40
N PHE A 37 7.13 6.40 14.52
CA PHE A 37 6.14 5.47 13.95
C PHE A 37 6.26 5.37 12.43
N ILE A 38 6.23 6.52 11.74
CA ILE A 38 6.27 6.61 10.28
C ILE A 38 7.57 6.01 9.75
N THR A 39 8.70 6.33 10.39
CA THR A 39 10.02 5.82 10.01
C THR A 39 10.09 4.30 10.13
N THR A 40 9.63 3.75 11.26
CA THR A 40 9.60 2.30 11.50
C THR A 40 8.72 1.58 10.47
N LEU A 41 7.54 2.15 10.17
CA LEU A 41 6.62 1.57 9.20
C LEU A 41 7.21 1.55 7.78
N LYS A 42 7.82 2.67 7.35
CA LYS A 42 8.49 2.75 6.05
C LYS A 42 9.65 1.77 5.94
N GLN A 43 10.45 1.64 6.99
CA GLN A 43 11.55 0.68 7.03
C GLN A 43 11.05 -0.75 6.90
N ALA A 44 10.03 -1.16 7.67
CA ALA A 44 9.45 -2.50 7.58
C ALA A 44 8.91 -2.81 6.17
N MET A 45 8.29 -1.83 5.52
CA MET A 45 7.82 -1.96 4.15
C MET A 45 8.98 -2.16 3.17
N SER A 46 10.03 -1.33 3.25
CA SER A 46 11.21 -1.44 2.38
C SER A 46 11.90 -2.80 2.55
N GLU A 47 12.14 -3.22 3.80
CA GLU A 47 12.75 -4.53 4.09
C GLU A 47 11.88 -5.70 3.56
N GLY A 48 10.56 -5.59 3.69
CA GLY A 48 9.63 -6.58 3.16
C GLY A 48 9.71 -6.72 1.64
N LEU A 49 9.75 -5.59 0.93
CA LEU A 49 9.89 -5.56 -0.53
C LEU A 49 11.26 -6.06 -0.99
N GLU A 50 12.33 -5.73 -0.29
CA GLU A 50 13.68 -6.24 -0.57
C GLU A 50 13.75 -7.76 -0.40
N LYS A 51 13.25 -8.29 0.72
CA LYS A 51 13.17 -9.73 0.99
C LYS A 51 12.33 -10.44 -0.08
N LEU A 52 11.21 -9.86 -0.46
CA LEU A 52 10.36 -10.39 -1.53
C LEU A 52 11.12 -10.43 -2.86
N ASN A 53 11.71 -9.31 -3.29
CA ASN A 53 12.42 -9.22 -4.56
C ASN A 53 13.63 -10.18 -4.62
N ALA A 54 14.36 -10.33 -3.52
CA ALA A 54 15.48 -11.26 -3.42
C ALA A 54 15.04 -12.74 -3.39
N GLY A 55 13.88 -13.02 -2.79
CA GLY A 55 13.35 -14.37 -2.64
C GLY A 55 12.59 -14.88 -3.88
N MET A 56 11.92 -14.00 -4.62
CA MET A 56 11.06 -14.35 -5.75
C MET A 56 11.76 -15.18 -6.84
N PRO A 57 12.99 -14.85 -7.30
CA PRO A 57 13.69 -15.65 -8.31
C PRO A 57 14.05 -17.06 -7.85
N LYS A 58 14.14 -17.29 -6.52
CA LYS A 58 14.54 -18.56 -5.92
C LYS A 58 13.36 -19.40 -5.43
N ASN A 59 12.13 -18.89 -5.56
CA ASN A 59 10.95 -19.54 -5.03
C ASN A 59 10.43 -20.60 -6.03
N PRO A 60 10.51 -21.90 -5.72
CA PRO A 60 10.14 -22.97 -6.66
C PRO A 60 8.62 -23.03 -6.95
N LYS A 61 7.79 -22.32 -6.18
CA LYS A 61 6.34 -22.28 -6.35
C LYS A 61 5.88 -21.23 -7.36
N VAL A 62 6.77 -20.34 -7.80
CA VAL A 62 6.44 -19.24 -8.72
C VAL A 62 7.52 -19.11 -9.80
N ALA A 63 7.12 -18.72 -11.01
CA ALA A 63 8.05 -18.46 -12.10
C ALA A 63 7.79 -17.07 -12.68
N LEU A 64 8.83 -16.24 -12.76
CA LEU A 64 8.75 -14.92 -13.38
C LEU A 64 8.77 -15.07 -14.90
N GLN A 65 7.63 -14.86 -15.55
CA GLN A 65 7.51 -14.92 -17.01
C GLN A 65 7.82 -13.55 -17.61
N LYS A 66 8.59 -13.51 -18.71
CA LYS A 66 8.71 -12.29 -19.51
C LYS A 66 7.39 -12.04 -20.23
N LYS A 67 6.80 -10.86 -20.04
CA LYS A 67 5.65 -10.42 -20.82
C LYS A 67 6.07 -10.35 -22.29
N ARG A 68 5.40 -11.10 -23.17
CA ARG A 68 5.58 -10.94 -24.62
C ARG A 68 5.09 -9.55 -25.03
N ALA A 69 5.90 -8.82 -25.80
CA ALA A 69 5.45 -7.56 -26.37
C ALA A 69 4.26 -7.85 -27.30
N VAL A 70 3.09 -7.29 -26.99
CA VAL A 70 1.97 -7.26 -27.93
C VAL A 70 2.34 -6.21 -28.98
N GLY A 71 2.94 -6.63 -30.09
CA GLY A 71 3.43 -5.66 -31.07
C GLY A 71 4.06 -6.19 -32.35
N SER A 72 3.85 -7.46 -32.73
CA SER A 72 4.36 -7.95 -34.02
C SER A 72 3.54 -9.11 -34.58
N GLU A 73 2.21 -9.01 -34.60
CA GLU A 73 1.35 -9.83 -35.47
C GLU A 73 -0.12 -9.37 -35.43
N PHE A 74 -0.37 -8.12 -35.82
CA PHE A 74 -1.67 -7.85 -36.48
C PHE A 74 -1.46 -8.16 -37.95
N HIS A 75 -1.91 -9.35 -38.35
CA HIS A 75 -2.05 -9.77 -39.74
C HIS A 75 -2.57 -8.61 -40.60
N LEU A 76 -1.87 -8.36 -41.71
CA LEU A 76 -2.26 -7.52 -42.84
C LEU A 76 -3.77 -7.65 -43.15
N TRP A 77 -4.61 -6.76 -42.60
CA TRP A 77 -5.93 -6.55 -43.18
C TRP A 77 -5.77 -5.59 -44.36
N SER A 78 -5.69 -6.14 -45.57
CA SER A 78 -5.87 -5.37 -46.80
C SER A 78 -7.36 -5.28 -47.12
N PRO A 79 -7.98 -4.09 -47.17
CA PRO A 79 -9.29 -3.96 -47.78
C PRO A 79 -9.10 -4.07 -49.29
N LYS A 80 -9.73 -5.06 -49.94
CA LYS A 80 -9.86 -5.04 -51.41
C LYS A 80 -10.61 -3.77 -51.80
N ARG A 81 -9.98 -2.89 -52.58
CA ARG A 81 -10.72 -1.87 -53.34
C ARG A 81 -11.68 -2.60 -54.26
N SER A 82 -12.98 -2.34 -54.10
CA SER A 82 -13.97 -2.64 -55.13
C SER A 82 -14.17 -1.40 -55.99
N ARG A 83 -14.51 -1.69 -57.24
CA ARG A 83 -14.54 -0.87 -58.46
C ARG A 83 -15.19 0.50 -58.32
#